data_AF-A0A238ZY66-F1
#
_entry.id   AF-A0A238ZY66-F1
#
_cell.length_a   1.000
_cell.length_b   1.000
_cell.length_c   1.000
_cell.angle_alpha   90.00
_cell.angle_beta   90.00
_cell.angle_gamma   90.00
#
_symmetry.space_group_name_H-M   'P 1'
#
loop_
_entity.id
_entity.type
_entity.pdbx_description
1 polymer ?
#
loop_
_entity_poly.entity_id
_entity_poly.type
_entity_poly.pdbx_seq_one_letter_code
_entity_poly.pdbx_strand_id
1 'polypeptide(L)' 'MSKKTSPGKIGRDAGTGRYIPVREAERRPSTTVVETRPKPKKSK' A
#
# COMPACT_ATOMS: atom_id res chain seq x y z
N MET A 1 24.01 -0.52 -6.20
CA MET A 1 23.10 -0.79 -5.05
C MET A 1 21.84 -1.48 -5.54
N SER A 2 21.71 -2.79 -5.31
CA SER A 2 20.50 -3.55 -5.68
C SER A 2 19.34 -3.11 -4.80
N LYS A 3 18.32 -2.44 -5.35
CA LYS A 3 17.11 -2.04 -4.62
C LYS A 3 16.37 -3.33 -4.22
N LYS A 4 16.62 -3.81 -2.99
CA LYS A 4 15.88 -4.91 -2.36
C LYS A 4 14.39 -4.62 -2.48
N THR A 5 13.71 -5.33 -3.38
CA THR A 5 12.42 -4.89 -3.93
C THR A 5 11.30 -5.60 -3.18
N SER A 6 11.11 -5.30 -1.88
CA SER A 6 10.01 -5.84 -1.07
C SER A 6 8.63 -5.41 -1.61
N PRO A 7 7.58 -6.26 -1.58
CA PRO A 7 6.23 -5.86 -1.97
C PRO A 7 5.82 -4.59 -1.21
N GLY A 8 5.25 -3.62 -1.93
CA GLY A 8 4.86 -2.35 -1.33
C GLY A 8 3.50 -2.51 -0.66
N LYS A 9 3.40 -2.14 0.61
CA LYS A 9 2.10 -1.96 1.26
C LYS A 9 1.56 -0.58 0.91
N ILE A 10 0.26 -0.46 0.72
CA ILE A 10 -0.44 0.81 0.51
C ILE A 10 -1.68 0.86 1.39
N GLY A 11 -1.97 2.02 1.96
CA GLY A 11 -3.25 2.26 2.61
C GLY A 11 -4.29 2.60 1.56
N ARG A 12 -5.53 2.17 1.78
CA ARG A 12 -6.69 2.50 0.96
C ARG A 12 -7.82 2.89 1.89
N ASP A 13 -8.32 4.10 1.75
CA ASP A 13 -9.47 4.56 2.53
C ASP A 13 -10.74 3.84 2.05
N ALA A 14 -11.48 3.24 2.98
CA ALA A 14 -12.67 2.42 2.68
C ALA A 14 -13.89 3.28 2.34
N GLY A 15 -13.96 4.52 2.82
CA GLY A 15 -15.06 5.43 2.54
C GLY A 15 -14.96 6.12 1.17
N THR A 16 -13.75 6.52 0.78
CA THR A 16 -13.49 7.30 -0.44
C THR A 16 -12.80 6.51 -1.55
N GLY A 17 -12.22 5.35 -1.24
CA GLY A 17 -11.41 4.56 -2.17
C GLY A 17 -10.03 5.15 -2.47
N ARG A 18 -9.65 6.24 -1.82
CA ARG A 18 -8.38 6.94 -2.08
C ARG A 18 -7.20 6.18 -1.50
N TYR A 19 -6.09 6.18 -2.23
CA TYR A 19 -4.84 5.62 -1.70
C TYR A 19 -4.17 6.61 -0.75
N ILE A 20 -3.87 6.12 0.45
CA ILE A 20 -3.22 6.86 1.53
C ILE A 20 -1.94 6.14 1.95
N PRO A 21 -1.00 6.82 2.61
CA PRO A 21 0.16 6.18 3.19
C PRO A 21 -0.23 5.09 4.20
N VAL A 22 0.56 4.01 4.27
CA VAL A 22 0.30 2.90 5.21
C VAL A 22 0.24 3.39 6.65
N ARG A 23 1.09 4.33 7.04
CA ARG A 23 1.09 4.92 8.40
C ARG A 23 -0.22 5.64 8.72
N GLU A 24 -0.86 6.25 7.72
CA GLU A 24 -2.15 6.92 7.91
C GLU A 24 -3.27 5.88 8.03
N ALA A 25 -3.18 4.80 7.25
CA ALA A 25 -4.13 3.70 7.35
C ALA A 25 -4.02 2.96 8.71
N GLU A 26 -2.80 2.68 9.17
CA GLU A 26 -2.55 2.08 10.49
C GLU A 26 -3.06 2.96 11.65
N ARG A 27 -3.10 4.29 11.47
CA ARG A 27 -3.67 5.23 12.45
C ARG A 27 -5.20 5.25 12.45
N ARG A 28 -5.87 4.83 11.37
CA ARG A 28 -7.33 4.86 11.20
C ARG A 28 -7.86 3.51 10.68
N PRO A 29 -7.61 2.38 11.37
CA PRO A 29 -7.93 1.05 10.86
C PRO A 29 -9.44 0.79 10.71
N SER A 30 -10.29 1.60 11.36
CA SER A 30 -11.75 1.50 11.26
C SER A 30 -12.29 2.01 9.92
N THR A 31 -11.60 2.95 9.27
CA THR A 31 -12.06 3.58 8.01
C THR A 31 -11.10 3.34 6.86
N THR A 32 -10.00 2.63 7.08
CA THR A 32 -8.94 2.42 6.08
C THR A 32 -8.44 0.98 6.11
N VAL A 33 -7.94 0.52 4.98
CA VAL A 33 -7.48 -0.85 4.74
C VAL A 33 -6.04 -0.81 4.28
N VAL A 34 -5.18 -1.68 4.80
CA VAL A 34 -3.81 -1.84 4.29
C VAL A 34 -3.79 -2.99 3.29
N GLU A 35 -3.58 -2.67 2.01
CA GLU A 35 -3.46 -3.65 0.94
C GLU A 35 -1.98 -3.86 0.59
N THR A 36 -1.61 -5.12 0.32
CA THR A 36 -0.27 -5.44 -0.19
C THR A 36 -0.32 -5.43 -1.72
N ARG A 37 0.38 -4.48 -2.35
CA ARG A 37 0.47 -4.44 -3.81
C ARG A 37 1.62 -5.32 -4.31
N PRO A 38 1.33 -6.32 -5.17
CA PRO A 38 2.39 -7.03 -5.87
C PRO A 38 3.11 -6.03 -6.78
N LYS A 39 4.43 -6.19 -6.88
CA LYS A 39 5.20 -5.32 -7.76
C LYS A 39 4.85 -5.62 -9.21
N PRO A 40 4.76 -4.59 -10.09
CA PRO A 40 4.71 -4.85 -11.51
C PRO A 40 5.97 -5.66 -11.85
N LYS A 41 5.77 -6.87 -12.39
CA LYS A 41 6.88 -7.66 -12.93
C LYS A 41 7.51 -6.76 -14.01
N LYS A 42 8.76 -6.34 -13.81
CA LYS A 42 9.52 -5.72 -14.90
C LYS A 42 9.55 -6.77 -16.01
N SER A 43 8.80 -6.54 -17.08
CA SER A 43 8.98 -7.25 -18.34
C SER A 43 10.45 -7.08 -18.74
N LYS A 44 11.10 -8.21 -19.00
CA LYS A 44 12.53 -8.36 -19.26
C LYS A 44 12.94 -7.67 -20.56
#